data_AF-A0AAF0TYM3-F1
#
_entry.id   AF-A0AAF0TYM3-F1
#
_cell.length_a   1.000
_cell.length_b   1.000
_cell.length_c   1.000
_cell.angle_alpha   90.00
_cell.angle_beta   90.00
_cell.angle_gamma   90.00
#
_symmetry.space_group_name_H-M   'P 1'
#
loop_
_entity.id
_entity.type
_entity.pdbx_description
1 polymer ?
#
loop_
_entity_poly.entity_id
_entity_poly.type
_entity_poly.pdbx_seq_one_letter_code
_entity_poly.pdbx_strand_id
1 'polypeptide(L)' 'MLRTKEIKFVKVQWKHRLVEEATWETEKDVQDKYPHLFVDSGTTLL' A
#
# COMPACT_ATOMS: atom_id res chain seq x y z
N MET A 1 27.44 -3.08 14.39
CA MET A 1 26.29 -2.35 15.00
C MET A 1 25.03 -2.72 14.22
N LEU A 2 23.94 -3.08 14.91
CA LEU A 2 22.63 -3.36 14.30
C LEU A 2 21.74 -2.13 14.45
N ARG A 3 20.98 -1.78 13.42
CA ARG A 3 19.99 -0.69 13.43
C ARG A 3 18.61 -1.26 13.19
N THR A 4 17.67 -0.94 14.08
CA THR A 4 16.25 -1.26 13.88
C THR A 4 15.65 -0.30 12.85
N LYS A 5 14.84 -0.84 11.94
CA LYS A 5 14.04 -0.06 10.99
C LYS A 5 12.60 -0.55 11.06
N GLU A 6 11.66 0.39 11.09
CA GLU A 6 10.25 0.10 10.92
C GLU A 6 9.90 -0.02 9.43
N ILE A 7 9.11 -1.03 9.08
CA ILE A 7 8.64 -1.28 7.71
C ILE A 7 7.12 -1.38 7.74
N LYS A 8 6.46 -0.52 6.97
CA LYS A 8 5.00 -0.54 6.82
C LYS A 8 4.58 -1.54 5.76
N PHE A 9 3.46 -2.22 6.02
CA PHE A 9 2.83 -3.15 5.10
C PHE A 9 1.40 -2.74 4.82
N VAL A 10 0.95 -3.01 3.60
CA VAL A 10 -0.43 -2.84 3.17
C VAL A 10 -0.98 -4.16 2.65
N LYS A 11 -2.27 -4.40 2.88
CA LYS A 11 -2.96 -5.56 2.33
C LYS A 11 -3.48 -5.22 0.94
N VAL A 12 -3.02 -5.94 -0.08
CA VAL A 12 -3.33 -5.67 -1.49
C VAL A 12 -4.37 -6.65 -2.00
N GLN A 13 -5.52 -6.13 -2.43
CA GLN A 13 -6.50 -6.89 -3.21
C GLN A 13 -6.11 -6.88 -4.68
N TRP A 14 -5.91 -8.07 -5.25
CA TRP A 14 -5.59 -8.20 -6.67
C TRP A 14 -6.86 -8.27 -7.52
N LYS A 15 -6.82 -7.65 -8.69
CA LYS A 15 -7.91 -7.77 -9.67
C LYS A 15 -8.07 -9.25 -10.05
N HIS A 16 -9.33 -9.67 -10.20
CA HIS A 16 -9.71 -11.05 -10.53
C HIS A 16 -9.35 -12.11 -9.48
N ARG A 17 -9.06 -11.70 -8.25
CA ARG A 17 -8.84 -12.59 -7.11
C ARG A 17 -9.87 -12.35 -6.02
N LEU A 18 -10.06 -13.37 -5.19
CA LEU A 18 -10.93 -13.28 -4.00
C LEU A 18 -10.25 -12.45 -2.90
N VAL A 19 -11.04 -12.01 -1.91
CA VAL A 19 -10.54 -11.17 -0.79
C VAL A 19 -9.61 -11.93 0.13
N GLU A 20 -9.83 -13.23 0.21
CA GLU A 20 -9.06 -14.21 0.95
C GLU A 20 -7.66 -14.41 0.34
N GLU A 21 -7.49 -14.12 -0.96
CA GLU A 21 -6.22 -14.26 -1.69
C GLU A 21 -5.36 -12.98 -1.69
N ALA A 22 -5.77 -11.96 -0.93
CA ALA A 22 -5.00 -10.73 -0.79
C ALA A 22 -3.66 -10.97 -0.09
N THR A 23 -2.61 -10.26 -0.54
CA THR A 23 -1.25 -10.41 0.00
C THR A 23 -0.85 -9.20 0.85
N TRP A 24 0.13 -9.38 1.74
CA TRP A 24 0.78 -8.28 2.46
C TRP A 24 2.04 -7.87 1.71
N GLU A 25 2.07 -6.64 1.23
CA GLU A 25 3.20 -6.07 0.49
C GLU A 25 3.74 -4.85 1.24
N THR A 26 5.00 -4.46 1.02
CA THR A 26 5.50 -3.23 1.65
C THR A 26 4.79 -2.02 1.06
N GLU A 27 4.43 -1.05 1.90
CA GLU A 27 3.76 0.19 1.45
C GLU A 27 4.57 0.88 0.35
N LYS A 28 5.91 0.88 0.51
CA LYS A 28 6.84 1.45 -0.46
C LYS A 28 6.72 0.80 -1.84
N ASP A 29 6.73 -0.54 -1.92
CA ASP A 29 6.68 -1.23 -3.21
C ASP A 29 5.34 -1.02 -3.91
N VAL A 30 4.25 -0.95 -3.15
CA VAL A 30 2.91 -0.70 -3.70
C VAL A 30 2.78 0.75 -4.15
N GLN A 31 3.30 1.71 -3.39
CA GLN A 31 3.29 3.13 -3.76
C GLN A 31 4.16 3.41 -4.99
N ASP A 32 5.34 2.78 -5.10
CA ASP A 32 6.23 2.93 -6.26
C ASP A 32 5.57 2.36 -7.55
N LYS A 33 4.80 1.27 -7.44
CA LYS A 33 4.13 0.63 -8.59
C LYS A 33 2.76 1.24 -8.93
N TYR A 34 1.99 1.61 -7.91
CA TYR A 34 0.61 2.09 -8.03
C TYR A 34 0.40 3.40 -7.27
N PRO A 35 1.14 4.47 -7.62
CA PRO A 35 1.11 5.73 -6.86
C PRO A 35 -0.29 6.36 -6.80
N HIS A 36 -1.12 6.12 -7.83
CA HIS A 36 -2.50 6.60 -7.89
C HIS A 36 -3.42 6.02 -6.81
N LEU A 37 -3.09 4.86 -6.21
CA LEU A 37 -3.86 4.29 -5.09
C LEU A 37 -3.64 5.04 -3.78
N PHE A 38 -2.62 5.89 -3.72
CA PHE A 38 -2.25 6.70 -2.57
C PHE A 38 -2.50 8.19 -2.80
N VAL A 39 -3.16 8.55 -3.91
CA VAL A 39 -3.61 9.93 -4.14
C VAL A 39 -4.87 10.14 -3.33
N ASP A 40 -4.77 11.02 -2.33
CA ASP A 40 -5.88 11.31 -1.44
C ASP A 40 -7.07 11.87 -2.24
N SER A 41 -8.21 11.18 -2.18
CA SER A 41 -9.42 11.55 -2.93
C SER A 41 -10.22 12.67 -2.26
N GLY A 42 -9.72 13.33 -1.21
CA GLY A 42 -10.41 14.49 -0.64
C GLY A 42 -9.64 15.32 0.37
N THR A 43 -8.97 16.38 -0.10
CA THR A 43 -9.06 17.70 0.55
C THR A 43 -8.87 18.80 -0.50
N THR A 44 -9.96 19.17 -1.16
CA THR A 44 -10.19 20.58 -1.52
C THR A 44 -11.68 20.84 -1.34
N LEU A 45 -12.07 21.02 -0.09
CA LEU A 45 -13.12 21.96 0.24
C LEU A 45 -12.50 22.96 1.21
N LEU A 46 -12.79 24.23 0.93
CA LEU A 46 -12.39 25.45 1.62
C LEU A 46 -12.50 25.36 3.16
#